data_AF-A0A2V6R8G1-F1
#
_entry.id   AF-A0A2V6R8G1-F1
#
_cell.length_a   1.000
_cell.length_b   1.000
_cell.length_c   1.000
_cell.angle_alpha   90.00
_cell.angle_beta   90.00
_cell.angle_gamma   90.00
#
_symmetry.space_group_name_H-M   'P 1'
#
loop_
_entity.id
_entity.type
_entity.pdbx_description
1 polymer ?
#
loop_
_entity_poly.entity_id
_entity_poly.type
_entity_poly.pdbx_seq_one_letter_code
_entity_poly.pdbx_strand_id
1 'polypeptide(L)'
;MVRCLELYYRQQRSQKDIAKALGVSAATVSRLLKRAFDDGLVRVELDLPRMPRLEAALVEAYGLRDAVVVATGGRGDVREELGLAAAAYFEGVAVDGMHIGLSCGFTLYQMIRSLRDRRFRRLSLYPLSGESTLRLVDLFPNTLVGMMAAKYRPHVT
;
A
#
# COMPACT_ATOMS: atom_id res chain seq x y z
N MET A 1 -2.87 -22.38 8.97
CA MET A 1 -3.15 -21.02 8.47
C MET A 1 -3.61 -21.03 7.01
N VAL A 2 -2.79 -21.50 6.06
CA VAL A 2 -3.12 -21.56 4.62
C VAL A 2 -4.48 -22.21 4.33
N ARG A 3 -4.78 -23.35 4.94
CA ARG A 3 -6.09 -24.03 4.78
C ARG A 3 -7.29 -23.21 5.26
N CYS A 4 -7.10 -22.37 6.29
CA CYS A 4 -8.14 -21.45 6.76
C CYS A 4 -8.45 -20.37 5.70
N LEU A 5 -7.39 -19.81 5.10
CA LEU A 5 -7.49 -18.83 4.02
C LEU A 5 -8.17 -19.41 2.79
N GLU A 6 -7.83 -20.64 2.42
CA GLU A 6 -8.43 -21.32 1.27
C GLU A 6 -9.94 -21.51 1.43
N LEU A 7 -10.35 -22.00 2.61
CA LEU A 7 -11.78 -22.18 2.92
C LEU A 7 -12.55 -20.85 2.94
N TYR A 8 -11.92 -19.77 3.43
CA TYR A 8 -12.56 -18.46 3.52
C TYR A 8 -12.63 -17.75 2.16
N TYR A 9 -11.50 -17.55 1.49
CA TYR A 9 -11.42 -16.70 0.29
C TYR A 9 -11.77 -17.45 -1.00
N ARG A 10 -11.36 -18.72 -1.16
CA ARG A 10 -11.66 -19.48 -2.39
C ARG A 10 -12.99 -20.20 -2.33
N GLN A 11 -13.34 -20.76 -1.16
CA GLN A 11 -14.57 -21.53 -0.99
C GLN A 11 -15.71 -20.74 -0.35
N GLN A 12 -15.49 -19.45 -0.01
CA GLN A 12 -16.53 -18.55 0.51
C GLN A 12 -17.26 -19.11 1.75
N ARG A 13 -16.60 -19.92 2.58
CA ARG A 13 -17.21 -20.52 3.77
C ARG A 13 -17.29 -19.52 4.91
N SER A 14 -18.35 -19.63 5.72
CA SER A 14 -18.49 -18.82 6.92
C SER A 14 -17.41 -19.18 7.96
N GLN A 15 -17.00 -18.24 8.81
CA GLN A 15 -16.01 -18.51 9.86
C GLN A 15 -16.48 -19.62 10.83
N LYS A 16 -17.80 -19.79 11.02
CA LYS A 16 -18.38 -20.87 11.83
C LYS A 16 -18.19 -22.24 11.18
N ASP A 17 -18.36 -22.32 9.86
CA ASP A 17 -18.17 -23.59 9.12
C ASP A 17 -16.70 -23.96 9.02
N ILE A 18 -15.83 -22.95 8.87
CA ILE A 18 -14.37 -23.12 8.92
C ILE A 18 -13.94 -23.62 10.30
N ALA A 19 -14.48 -23.03 11.37
CA ALA A 19 -14.22 -23.43 12.74
C ALA A 19 -14.55 -24.92 12.95
N LYS A 20 -15.74 -25.36 12.50
CA LYS A 20 -16.13 -26.79 12.52
C LYS A 20 -15.19 -27.66 11.69
N ALA A 21 -14.88 -27.25 10.46
CA ALA A 21 -14.04 -28.03 9.55
C ALA A 21 -12.59 -28.17 10.02
N LEU A 22 -12.08 -27.20 10.79
CA LEU A 22 -10.71 -27.19 11.31
C LEU A 22 -10.60 -27.62 12.78
N GLY A 23 -11.72 -27.91 13.45
CA GLY A 23 -11.73 -28.30 14.87
C GLY A 23 -11.27 -27.19 15.82
N VAL A 24 -11.51 -25.92 15.47
CA VAL A 24 -11.10 -24.75 16.27
C VAL A 24 -12.27 -23.82 16.57
N SER A 25 -12.10 -22.85 17.45
CA SER A 25 -13.13 -21.83 17.70
C SER A 25 -13.20 -20.80 16.55
N ALA A 26 -14.37 -20.16 16.39
CA ALA A 26 -14.53 -19.04 15.46
C ALA A 26 -13.60 -17.85 15.79
N ALA A 27 -13.29 -17.64 17.08
CA ALA A 27 -12.32 -16.62 17.50
C ALA A 27 -10.90 -16.95 17.03
N THR A 28 -10.51 -18.23 16.99
CA THR A 28 -9.24 -18.67 16.40
C THR A 28 -9.23 -18.47 14.88
N VAL A 29 -10.33 -18.76 14.18
CA VAL A 29 -10.46 -18.46 12.74
C VAL A 29 -10.25 -16.98 12.47
N SER A 30 -10.95 -16.10 13.19
CA SER A 30 -10.81 -14.63 13.06
C SER A 30 -9.37 -14.17 13.29
N ARG A 31 -8.71 -14.65 14.36
CA ARG A 31 -7.28 -14.35 14.63
C ARG A 31 -6.35 -14.84 13.52
N LEU A 32 -6.63 -16.01 12.92
CA LEU A 32 -5.82 -16.54 11.81
C LEU A 32 -5.99 -15.71 10.54
N LEU A 33 -7.20 -15.27 10.22
CA LEU A 33 -7.46 -14.38 9.08
C LEU A 33 -6.77 -13.03 9.28
N LYS A 34 -6.90 -12.45 10.48
CA LYS A 34 -6.24 -11.19 10.83
C LYS A 34 -4.72 -11.34 10.75
N ARG A 35 -4.16 -12.38 11.35
CA ARG A 35 -2.73 -12.65 11.30
C ARG A 35 -2.23 -12.84 9.86
N ALA A 36 -2.99 -13.52 9.01
CA ALA A 36 -2.60 -13.66 7.61
C ALA A 36 -2.60 -12.33 6.85
N PHE A 37 -3.50 -11.40 7.20
CA PHE A 37 -3.46 -10.03 6.69
C PHE A 37 -2.24 -9.27 7.22
N ASP A 38 -2.00 -9.32 8.54
CA ASP A 38 -0.86 -8.66 9.20
C ASP A 38 0.50 -9.19 8.69
N ASP A 39 0.59 -10.51 8.46
CA ASP A 39 1.78 -11.20 7.93
C ASP A 39 1.91 -11.02 6.38
N GLY A 40 0.98 -10.32 5.72
CA GLY A 40 1.02 -10.02 4.29
C GLY A 40 0.67 -11.19 3.36
N LEU A 41 0.15 -12.30 3.89
CA LEU A 41 -0.33 -13.46 3.11
C LEU A 41 -1.63 -13.18 2.36
N VAL A 42 -2.39 -12.18 2.81
CA VAL A 42 -3.61 -11.69 2.16
C VAL A 42 -3.46 -10.21 1.91
N ARG A 43 -3.75 -9.78 0.68
CA ARG A 43 -3.90 -8.37 0.32
C ARG A 43 -5.33 -8.13 -0.15
N VAL A 44 -5.94 -7.07 0.36
CA VAL A 44 -7.23 -6.59 -0.13
C VAL A 44 -6.94 -5.48 -1.12
N GLU A 45 -7.36 -5.66 -2.36
CA GLU A 45 -7.37 -4.60 -3.37
C GLU A 45 -8.77 -4.00 -3.40
N LEU A 46 -8.87 -2.69 -3.18
CA LEU A 46 -10.12 -1.95 -3.27
C LEU A 46 -10.15 -1.25 -4.64
N ASP A 47 -11.15 -1.59 -5.46
CA ASP A 47 -11.47 -0.80 -6.64
C ASP A 47 -12.36 0.37 -6.20
N LEU A 48 -11.72 1.50 -5.89
CA LEU A 48 -12.41 2.70 -5.44
C LEU A 48 -13.03 3.43 -6.65
N PRO A 49 -14.22 4.05 -6.50
CA PRO A 49 -14.84 4.78 -7.59
C PRO A 49 -13.92 5.91 -8.08
N ARG A 50 -13.43 5.81 -9.32
CA ARG A 50 -12.64 6.88 -9.96
C ARG A 50 -13.54 8.02 -10.41
N MET A 51 -12.97 9.24 -10.44
CA MET A 51 -13.65 10.44 -10.95
C MET A 51 -13.01 10.93 -12.26
N PRO A 52 -13.10 10.17 -13.37
CA PRO A 52 -12.33 10.42 -14.59
C PRO A 52 -12.62 11.79 -15.22
N ARG A 53 -13.85 12.31 -15.07
CA ARG A 53 -14.19 13.66 -15.54
C ARG A 53 -13.43 14.75 -14.80
N LEU A 54 -13.26 14.59 -13.48
CA LEU A 54 -12.54 15.56 -12.65
C LEU A 54 -11.03 15.41 -12.85
N GLU A 55 -10.53 14.17 -13.00
CA GLU A 55 -9.13 13.90 -13.37
C GLU A 55 -8.77 14.58 -14.70
N ALA A 56 -9.58 14.41 -15.74
CA ALA A 56 -9.38 15.06 -17.04
C ALA A 56 -9.45 16.60 -16.94
N ALA A 57 -10.41 17.13 -16.17
CA ALA A 57 -10.53 18.57 -15.96
C ALA A 57 -9.30 19.17 -15.24
N LEU A 58 -8.71 18.45 -14.27
CA LEU A 58 -7.46 18.87 -13.60
C LEU A 58 -6.28 18.85 -14.55
N VAL A 59 -6.17 17.81 -15.39
CA VAL A 59 -5.13 17.72 -16.42
C VAL A 59 -5.21 18.90 -17.40
N GLU A 60 -6.41 19.20 -17.90
CA GLU A 60 -6.62 20.30 -18.84
C GLU A 60 -6.39 21.67 -18.20
N ALA A 61 -6.96 21.92 -17.01
CA ALA A 61 -6.90 23.22 -16.36
C ALA A 61 -5.48 23.61 -15.92
N TYR A 62 -4.64 22.64 -15.55
CA TYR A 62 -3.30 22.89 -15.00
C TYR A 62 -2.15 22.36 -15.87
N GLY A 63 -2.43 21.77 -17.04
CA GLY A 63 -1.41 21.22 -17.93
C GLY A 63 -0.62 20.05 -17.32
N LEU A 64 -1.27 19.23 -16.50
CA LEU A 64 -0.63 18.09 -15.82
C LEU A 64 -0.37 16.95 -16.80
N ARG A 65 0.61 16.09 -16.52
CA ARG A 65 0.80 14.85 -17.28
C ARG A 65 -0.27 13.82 -16.98
N ASP A 66 -0.71 13.77 -15.73
CA ASP A 66 -1.75 12.87 -15.25
C ASP A 66 -2.34 13.43 -13.94
N ALA A 67 -3.53 12.96 -13.57
CA ALA A 67 -4.19 13.26 -12.31
C ALA A 67 -4.99 12.04 -11.83
N VAL A 68 -4.88 11.75 -10.53
CA VAL A 68 -5.70 10.72 -9.86
C VAL A 68 -6.52 11.40 -8.78
N VAL A 69 -7.83 11.17 -8.79
CA VAL A 69 -8.76 11.75 -7.82
C VAL A 69 -9.34 10.65 -6.95
N VAL A 70 -9.12 10.77 -5.65
CA VAL A 70 -9.68 9.87 -4.64
C VAL A 70 -10.93 10.53 -4.04
N ALA A 71 -12.08 9.88 -4.19
CA ALA A 71 -13.31 10.34 -3.58
C ALA A 71 -13.26 10.12 -2.06
N THR A 72 -13.33 11.20 -1.28
CA THR A 72 -13.38 11.15 0.19
C THR A 72 -14.81 11.15 0.70
N GLY A 73 -15.11 10.46 1.80
CA GLY A 73 -16.45 10.49 2.42
C GLY A 73 -16.88 9.23 3.17
N GLY A 74 -16.03 8.20 3.19
CA GLY A 74 -16.21 7.02 4.04
C GLY A 74 -15.80 7.26 5.51
N ARG A 75 -15.89 6.19 6.33
CA ARG A 75 -15.36 6.18 7.72
C ARG A 75 -13.84 5.97 7.79
N GLY A 76 -13.14 5.89 6.66
CA GLY A 76 -11.71 5.60 6.56
C GLY A 76 -10.81 6.81 6.81
N ASP A 77 -9.52 6.57 7.07
CA ASP A 77 -8.51 7.65 7.09
C ASP A 77 -8.16 8.04 5.65
N VAL A 78 -8.50 9.28 5.27
CA VAL A 78 -8.21 9.85 3.94
C VAL A 78 -6.73 9.71 3.55
N ARG A 79 -5.80 9.73 4.52
CA ARG A 79 -4.37 9.56 4.25
C ARG A 79 -4.03 8.15 3.79
N GLU A 80 -4.70 7.13 4.33
CA GLU A 80 -4.52 5.74 3.90
C GLU A 80 -5.08 5.54 2.48
N GLU A 81 -6.25 6.11 2.21
CA GLU A 81 -6.88 6.08 0.89
C GLU A 81 -6.00 6.78 -0.17
N LEU A 82 -5.45 7.96 0.16
CA LEU A 82 -4.48 8.65 -0.69
C LEU A 82 -3.19 7.83 -0.89
N GLY A 83 -2.68 7.21 0.16
CA GLY A 83 -1.48 6.36 0.08
C GLY A 83 -1.70 5.17 -0.86
N LEU A 84 -2.84 4.50 -0.77
CA LEU A 84 -3.20 3.40 -1.67
C LEU A 84 -3.26 3.85 -3.14
N ALA A 85 -3.95 4.96 -3.42
CA ALA A 85 -4.06 5.48 -4.78
C ALA A 85 -2.70 5.93 -5.34
N ALA A 86 -1.90 6.63 -4.53
CA ALA A 86 -0.56 7.06 -4.92
C ALA A 86 0.38 5.87 -5.20
N ALA A 87 0.29 4.80 -4.41
CA ALA A 87 1.07 3.58 -4.60
C ALA A 87 0.71 2.90 -5.93
N ALA A 88 -0.59 2.77 -6.20
CA ALA A 88 -1.08 2.19 -7.45
C ALA A 88 -0.65 3.02 -8.66
N TYR A 89 -0.77 4.34 -8.58
CA TYR A 89 -0.31 5.26 -9.63
C TYR A 89 1.20 5.14 -9.86
N PHE A 90 2.00 5.22 -8.79
CA PHE A 90 3.46 5.10 -8.87
C PHE A 90 3.88 3.79 -9.54
N GLU A 91 3.27 2.66 -9.16
CA GLU A 91 3.60 1.36 -9.76
C GLU A 91 3.11 1.18 -11.20
N GLY A 92 2.17 2.00 -11.65
CA GLY A 92 1.73 2.07 -13.04
C GLY A 92 2.69 2.85 -13.94
N VAL A 93 3.40 3.84 -13.38
CA VAL A 93 4.30 4.72 -14.15
C VAL A 93 5.79 4.41 -13.97
N ALA A 94 6.18 3.82 -12.84
CA ALA A 94 7.57 3.50 -12.54
C ALA A 94 8.05 2.29 -13.33
N VAL A 95 9.32 2.31 -13.76
CA VAL A 95 9.99 1.22 -14.47
C VAL A 95 11.40 0.98 -13.91
N ASP A 96 11.91 -0.24 -14.08
CA ASP A 96 13.29 -0.57 -13.72
C ASP A 96 14.28 0.34 -14.49
N GLY A 97 15.25 0.90 -13.76
CA GLY A 97 16.25 1.85 -14.23
C GLY A 97 15.93 3.31 -13.85
N MET A 98 14.72 3.61 -13.36
CA MET A 98 14.36 4.98 -12.99
C MET A 98 15.09 5.48 -11.73
N HIS A 99 15.37 6.79 -11.76
CA HIS A 99 15.85 7.56 -10.61
C HIS A 99 14.67 8.28 -9.95
N ILE A 100 14.42 7.99 -8.68
CA ILE A 100 13.28 8.50 -7.91
C ILE A 100 13.79 9.36 -6.77
N GLY A 101 13.40 10.64 -6.76
CA GLY A 101 13.60 11.53 -5.63
C GLY A 101 12.41 11.45 -4.66
N LEU A 102 12.67 11.27 -3.37
CA LEU A 102 11.64 11.29 -2.32
C LEU A 102 11.80 12.54 -1.45
N SER A 103 10.69 13.24 -1.22
CA SER A 103 10.61 14.30 -0.20
C SER A 103 10.19 13.69 1.15
N CYS A 104 9.38 14.39 1.94
CA CYS A 104 8.95 13.99 3.27
C CYS A 104 7.42 14.00 3.42
N GLY A 105 6.94 13.41 4.53
CA GLY A 105 5.57 13.60 4.99
C GLY A 105 4.67 12.36 4.97
N PHE A 106 3.51 12.50 5.61
CA PHE A 106 2.58 11.40 5.87
C PHE A 106 2.02 10.74 4.61
N THR A 107 1.74 11.52 3.56
CA THR A 107 1.19 10.95 2.32
C THR A 107 2.19 10.01 1.64
N LEU A 108 3.47 10.40 1.58
CA LEU A 108 4.53 9.53 1.04
C LEU A 108 4.78 8.32 1.94
N TYR A 109 4.71 8.50 3.26
CA TYR A 109 4.78 7.38 4.19
C TYR A 109 3.68 6.34 3.93
N GLN A 110 2.42 6.78 3.80
CA GLN A 110 1.30 5.88 3.52
C GLN A 110 1.39 5.26 2.12
N MET A 111 1.82 6.04 1.12
CA MET A 111 2.13 5.52 -0.21
C MET A 111 3.14 4.38 -0.11
N ILE A 112 4.28 4.63 0.54
CA ILE A 112 5.35 3.65 0.65
C ILE A 112 4.86 2.40 1.37
N ARG A 113 4.08 2.52 2.45
CA ARG A 113 3.48 1.37 3.13
C ARG A 113 2.59 0.53 2.22
N SER A 114 1.85 1.17 1.32
CA SER A 114 0.95 0.53 0.37
C SER A 114 1.64 -0.06 -0.87
N LEU A 115 2.92 0.23 -1.12
CA LEU A 115 3.67 -0.35 -2.23
C LEU A 115 3.79 -1.87 -2.10
N ARG A 116 3.76 -2.56 -3.23
CA ARG A 116 3.88 -4.01 -3.30
C ARG A 116 5.35 -4.42 -3.22
N ASP A 117 5.63 -5.36 -2.32
CA ASP A 117 7.00 -5.83 -2.16
C ASP A 117 7.52 -6.51 -3.44
N ARG A 118 8.82 -6.34 -3.70
CA ARG A 118 9.55 -6.95 -4.83
C ARG A 118 8.98 -6.63 -6.22
N ARG A 119 8.19 -5.56 -6.36
CA ARG A 119 7.62 -5.13 -7.65
C ARG A 119 8.70 -4.69 -8.65
N PHE A 120 9.72 -3.97 -8.18
CA PHE A 120 10.83 -3.48 -8.98
C PHE A 120 12.15 -4.05 -8.49
N ARG A 121 13.14 -4.19 -9.38
CA ARG A 121 14.47 -4.74 -9.05
C ARG A 121 15.57 -3.70 -9.12
N ARG A 122 15.40 -2.66 -9.94
CA ARG A 122 16.42 -1.64 -10.21
C ARG A 122 15.82 -0.24 -10.15
N LEU A 123 15.49 0.23 -8.95
CA LEU A 123 15.22 1.66 -8.75
C LEU A 123 16.39 2.30 -8.01
N SER A 124 16.75 3.52 -8.42
CA SER A 124 17.71 4.37 -7.71
C SER A 124 16.92 5.40 -6.90
N LEU A 125 16.99 5.32 -5.57
CA LEU A 125 16.19 6.16 -4.67
C LEU A 125 17.09 7.23 -4.03
N TYR A 126 16.64 8.47 -4.03
CA TYR A 126 17.39 9.62 -3.52
C TYR A 126 16.54 10.46 -2.57
N PRO A 127 17.07 10.87 -1.40
CA PRO A 127 16.43 11.87 -0.57
C PRO A 127 16.56 13.24 -1.24
N LEU A 128 15.47 14.00 -1.33
CA LEU A 128 15.46 15.35 -1.91
C LEU A 128 15.78 16.45 -0.88
N SER A 129 15.81 16.13 0.40
CA SER A 129 16.33 17.01 1.44
C SER A 129 17.10 16.23 2.50
N GLY A 130 18.10 16.88 3.10
CA GLY A 130 18.95 16.31 4.16
C GLY A 130 18.49 16.60 5.58
N GLU A 131 17.27 17.14 5.74
CA GLU A 131 16.79 17.59 7.05
C GLU A 131 16.64 16.41 8.01
N SER A 132 17.19 16.58 9.22
CA SER A 132 17.16 15.60 10.29
C SER A 132 16.75 16.30 11.57
N THR A 133 15.51 16.09 12.02
CA THR A 133 15.06 16.53 13.34
C THR A 133 14.61 15.32 14.17
N LEU A 134 14.53 15.45 15.50
CA LEU A 134 14.14 14.36 16.39
C LEU A 134 12.62 14.13 16.48
N ARG A 135 11.80 14.93 15.79
CA ARG A 135 10.34 14.76 15.75
C ARG A 135 9.92 14.13 14.43
N LEU A 136 9.03 13.15 14.48
CA LEU A 136 8.44 12.49 13.28
C LEU A 136 9.47 11.84 12.34
N VAL A 137 10.44 11.11 12.92
CA VAL A 137 11.58 10.51 12.21
C VAL A 137 11.16 9.62 11.02
N ASP A 138 10.02 8.95 11.13
CA ASP A 138 9.47 8.06 10.09
C ASP A 138 9.07 8.79 8.80
N LEU A 139 8.94 10.11 8.84
CA LEU A 139 8.48 10.91 7.72
C LEU A 139 9.61 11.58 6.94
N PHE A 140 10.86 11.46 7.40
CA PHE A 140 11.98 12.11 6.75
C PHE A 140 12.39 11.40 5.46
N PRO A 141 12.94 12.14 4.49
CA PRO A 141 13.30 11.59 3.18
C PRO A 141 14.22 10.39 3.29
N ASN A 142 15.23 10.43 4.17
CA ASN A 142 16.17 9.33 4.37
C ASN A 142 15.47 8.07 4.90
N THR A 143 14.57 8.24 5.86
CA THR A 143 13.78 7.13 6.42
C THR A 143 12.86 6.54 5.36
N LEU A 144 12.17 7.40 4.59
CA LEU A 144 11.28 6.98 3.50
C LEU A 144 12.04 6.26 2.37
N VAL A 145 13.24 6.73 2.00
CA VAL A 145 14.14 6.04 1.07
C VAL A 145 14.47 4.64 1.61
N GLY A 146 14.87 4.53 2.87
CA GLY A 146 15.16 3.24 3.51
C GLY A 146 13.96 2.29 3.51
N MET A 147 12.77 2.80 3.88
CA MET A 147 11.52 2.04 3.88
C MET A 147 11.14 1.54 2.49
N MET A 148 11.23 2.42 1.47
CA MET A 148 10.90 2.06 0.09
C MET A 148 11.94 1.09 -0.49
N ALA A 149 13.22 1.27 -0.17
CA ALA A 149 14.28 0.34 -0.54
C ALA A 149 14.03 -1.06 0.05
N ALA A 150 13.62 -1.14 1.32
CA ALA A 150 13.33 -2.41 2.00
C ALA A 150 12.19 -3.19 1.32
N LYS A 151 11.20 -2.50 0.74
CA LYS A 151 10.11 -3.15 -0.01
C LYS A 151 10.58 -3.84 -1.28
N TYR A 152 11.52 -3.25 -2.01
CA TYR A 152 11.98 -3.77 -3.30
C TYR A 152 13.23 -4.64 -3.20
N ARG A 153 14.07 -4.38 -2.19
CA ARG A 153 15.29 -5.13 -1.89
C ARG A 153 15.35 -5.48 -0.40
N PRO A 154 14.50 -6.41 0.08
CA PRO A 154 14.46 -6.80 1.49
C PRO A 154 15.73 -7.53 1.98
N HIS A 155 16.68 -7.84 1.08
CA HIS A 155 17.96 -8.48 1.40
C HIS A 155 19.09 -7.59 0.88
N VAL A 156 19.42 -6.55 1.65
CA VAL A 156 20.75 -5.93 1.55
C VAL A 156 21.67 -6.84 2.34
N THR A 157 22.56 -7.53 1.63
CA THR A 157 23.70 -8.26 2.21
C THR A 157 24.93 -7.40 2.02
#